data_AF-A0A5D6WBC5-F1
#
_entry.id   AF-A0A5D6WBC5-F1
#
_cell.length_a   1.000
_cell.length_b   1.000
_cell.length_c   1.000
_cell.angle_alpha   90.00
_cell.angle_beta   90.00
_cell.angle_gamma   90.00
#
_symmetry.space_group_name_H-M   'P 1'
#
loop_
_entity.id
_entity.type
_entity.pdbx_description
1 polymer ?
#
loop_
_entity_poly.entity_id
_entity_poly.type
_entity_poly.pdbx_seq_one_letter_code
_entity_poly.pdbx_strand_id
1 'polypeptide(L)'
;KNPDAELEAKIKAIRQSDKDFGYRRIWGKLRKEGLLVNRKKVQRLVQKLGLQVKAFSHKSRKYSSYKGTVGRIAPNRLRRRFDTCIPHQKITTDTTEFKYYEMDTNGNILTRKA
;
A
#
# COMPACT_ATOMS: atom_id res chain seq x y z
N LYS A 1 -42.78 6.96 3.20
CA LYS A 1 -41.72 7.23 4.22
C LYS A 1 -40.58 6.24 3.99
N ASN A 2 -39.31 6.67 3.97
CA ASN A 2 -38.17 5.75 3.81
C ASN A 2 -37.97 4.97 5.13
N PRO A 3 -38.19 3.65 5.18
CA PRO A 3 -38.07 2.87 6.42
C PRO A 3 -36.62 2.76 6.92
N ASP A 4 -35.65 3.06 6.06
CA ASP A 4 -34.22 2.95 6.37
C ASP A 4 -33.60 4.29 6.85
N ALA A 5 -34.37 5.36 7.00
CA ALA A 5 -33.87 6.72 7.28
C ALA A 5 -33.06 6.81 8.58
N GLU A 6 -33.53 6.19 9.66
CA GLU A 6 -32.81 6.17 10.96
C GLU A 6 -31.47 5.43 10.86
N LEU A 7 -31.45 4.33 10.11
CA LEU A 7 -30.26 3.52 9.91
C LEU A 7 -29.25 4.25 9.00
N GLU A 8 -29.72 4.94 7.97
CA GLU A 8 -28.89 5.81 7.11
C GLU A 8 -28.24 6.93 7.94
N ALA A 9 -28.98 7.55 8.87
CA ALA A 9 -28.45 8.58 9.77
C ALA A 9 -27.35 8.04 10.69
N LYS A 10 -27.57 6.87 11.32
CA LYS A 10 -26.54 6.21 12.16
C LYS A 10 -25.29 5.83 11.36
N ILE A 11 -25.46 5.30 10.14
CA ILE A 11 -24.34 4.97 9.25
C ILE A 11 -23.52 6.23 8.93
N LYS A 12 -24.17 7.35 8.65
CA LYS A 12 -23.50 8.64 8.42
C LYS A 12 -22.75 9.12 9.67
N ALA A 13 -23.37 9.05 10.85
CA ALA A 13 -22.74 9.44 12.11
C ALA A 13 -21.48 8.61 12.41
N ILE A 14 -21.56 7.27 12.25
CA ILE A 14 -20.41 6.38 12.41
C ILE A 14 -19.29 6.76 11.42
N ARG A 15 -19.64 7.02 10.17
CA ARG A 15 -18.68 7.40 9.13
C ARG A 15 -18.02 8.75 9.39
N GLN A 16 -18.73 9.67 10.03
CA GLN A 16 -18.21 10.97 10.42
C GLN A 16 -17.24 10.86 11.61
N SER A 17 -17.50 9.95 12.55
CA SER A 17 -16.53 9.63 13.62
C SER A 17 -15.31 8.89 13.09
N ASP A 18 -15.49 7.98 12.12
CA ASP A 18 -14.45 7.08 11.61
C ASP A 18 -14.41 7.09 10.07
N LYS A 19 -13.64 8.02 9.49
CA LYS A 19 -13.58 8.26 8.03
C LYS A 19 -13.08 7.07 7.21
N ASP A 20 -12.45 6.06 7.82
CA ASP A 20 -11.91 4.90 7.11
C ASP A 20 -12.79 3.64 7.24
N PHE A 21 -13.92 3.72 7.94
CA PHE A 21 -14.77 2.55 8.15
C PHE A 21 -15.59 2.18 6.92
N GLY A 22 -15.26 1.05 6.29
CA GLY A 22 -16.12 0.42 5.30
C GLY A 22 -17.30 -0.32 5.93
N TYR A 23 -18.21 -0.84 5.09
CA TYR A 23 -19.46 -1.49 5.53
C TYR A 23 -19.25 -2.60 6.57
N ARG A 24 -18.13 -3.35 6.51
CA ARG A 24 -17.80 -4.41 7.47
C ARG A 24 -17.59 -3.85 8.89
N ARG A 25 -16.84 -2.75 9.00
CA ARG A 25 -16.56 -2.08 10.28
C ARG A 25 -17.78 -1.35 10.81
N ILE A 26 -18.54 -0.70 9.92
CA ILE A 26 -19.82 -0.06 10.26
C ILE A 26 -20.79 -1.10 10.84
N TRP A 27 -20.93 -2.26 10.19
CA TRP A 27 -21.78 -3.35 10.69
C TRP A 27 -21.35 -3.85 12.07
N GLY A 28 -20.03 -4.00 12.31
CA GLY A 28 -19.51 -4.39 13.62
C GLY A 28 -19.84 -3.37 14.72
N LYS A 29 -19.73 -2.07 14.43
CA LYS A 29 -20.06 -0.99 15.37
C LYS A 29 -21.55 -0.94 15.69
N LEU A 30 -22.41 -1.07 14.67
CA LEU A 30 -23.87 -1.19 14.85
C LEU A 30 -24.23 -2.39 15.74
N ARG A 31 -23.56 -3.54 15.57
CA ARG A 31 -23.79 -4.72 16.42
C ARG A 31 -23.33 -4.50 17.85
N LYS A 32 -22.22 -3.78 18.07
CA LYS A 32 -21.73 -3.38 19.40
C LYS A 32 -22.71 -2.44 20.12
N GLU A 33 -23.41 -1.60 19.37
CA GLU A 33 -24.49 -0.73 19.86
C GLU A 33 -25.84 -1.47 20.05
N GLY A 34 -25.88 -2.80 19.89
CA GLY A 34 -27.09 -3.62 20.08
C GLY A 34 -28.03 -3.68 18.87
N LEU A 35 -27.67 -3.06 17.73
CA LEU A 35 -28.51 -3.09 16.53
C LEU A 35 -28.22 -4.34 15.69
N LEU A 36 -29.13 -5.31 15.77
CA LEU A 36 -29.11 -6.52 14.95
C LEU A 36 -29.61 -6.23 13.52
N VAL A 37 -28.71 -5.69 12.69
CA VAL A 37 -28.96 -5.46 11.27
C VAL A 37 -28.21 -6.49 10.42
N ASN A 38 -28.86 -7.01 9.38
CA ASN A 38 -28.19 -7.89 8.42
C ASN A 38 -27.04 -7.15 7.70
N ARG A 39 -25.87 -7.79 7.63
CA ARG A 39 -24.69 -7.28 6.92
C ARG A 39 -24.98 -6.85 5.48
N LYS A 40 -25.83 -7.59 4.76
CA LYS A 40 -26.21 -7.26 3.37
C LYS A 40 -26.98 -5.93 3.29
N LYS A 41 -27.82 -5.64 4.27
CA LYS A 41 -28.59 -4.39 4.35
C LYS A 41 -27.67 -3.19 4.57
N VAL A 42 -26.70 -3.31 5.49
CA VAL A 42 -25.68 -2.26 5.72
C VAL A 42 -24.86 -2.00 4.46
N GLN A 43 -24.43 -3.07 3.76
CA GLN A 43 -23.69 -2.93 2.51
C GLN A 43 -24.48 -2.18 1.43
N ARG A 44 -25.76 -2.54 1.23
CA ARG A 44 -26.65 -1.86 0.29
C ARG A 44 -26.79 -0.37 0.60
N LEU A 45 -26.98 -0.02 1.87
CA LEU A 45 -27.12 1.38 2.30
C LEU A 45 -25.82 2.17 2.14
N VAL A 46 -24.67 1.58 2.50
CA VAL A 46 -23.35 2.21 2.30
C VAL A 46 -23.08 2.48 0.82
N GLN A 47 -23.47 1.57 -0.08
CA GLN A 47 -23.38 1.78 -1.52
C GLN A 47 -24.34 2.87 -2.01
N LYS A 48 -25.61 2.84 -1.58
CA LYS A 48 -26.62 3.86 -1.90
C LYS A 48 -26.18 5.27 -1.47
N LEU A 49 -25.50 5.39 -0.33
CA LEU A 49 -24.99 6.66 0.21
C LEU A 49 -23.63 7.08 -0.41
N GLY A 50 -23.03 6.27 -1.29
CA GLY A 50 -21.72 6.58 -1.89
C GLY A 50 -20.54 6.50 -0.91
N LEU A 51 -20.70 5.85 0.26
CA LEU A 51 -19.71 5.80 1.34
C LEU A 51 -18.71 4.64 1.19
N GLN A 52 -18.54 4.11 -0.03
CA GLN A 52 -17.71 2.94 -0.27
C GLN A 52 -16.22 3.30 -0.19
N VAL A 53 -15.47 2.61 0.67
CA VAL A 53 -14.04 2.86 0.87
C VAL A 53 -13.26 2.39 -0.36
N LYS A 54 -12.61 3.32 -1.06
CA LYS A 54 -11.73 3.06 -2.22
C LYS A 54 -10.24 3.15 -1.91
N ALA A 55 -9.86 3.74 -0.77
CA ALA A 55 -8.48 4.08 -0.42
C ALA A 55 -7.50 2.89 -0.42
N PHE A 56 -7.97 1.68 -0.08
CA PHE A 56 -7.15 0.47 0.02
C PHE A 56 -7.46 -0.60 -1.05
N SER A 57 -8.28 -0.26 -2.06
CA SER A 57 -8.74 -1.23 -3.07
C SER A 57 -7.65 -1.61 -4.07
N HIS A 58 -6.72 -0.71 -4.33
CA HIS A 58 -5.62 -0.95 -5.27
C HIS A 58 -4.31 -0.98 -4.52
N LYS A 59 -3.43 -1.90 -4.92
CA LYS A 59 -2.01 -2.01 -4.53
C LYS A 59 -1.23 -0.79 -5.08
N SER A 60 -1.67 0.42 -4.77
CA SER A 60 -1.42 1.61 -5.59
C SER A 60 -0.05 2.25 -5.41
N ARG A 61 0.84 1.64 -4.62
CA ARG A 61 2.21 2.15 -4.50
C ARG A 61 3.17 1.01 -4.83
N LYS A 62 3.67 1.02 -6.07
CA LYS A 62 4.96 0.38 -6.38
C LYS A 62 5.95 1.03 -5.41
N TYR A 63 6.54 0.23 -4.53
CA TYR A 63 7.56 0.73 -3.61
C TYR A 63 8.69 1.35 -4.43
N SER A 64 9.00 2.61 -4.15
CA SER A 64 10.12 3.34 -4.75
C SER A 64 10.97 3.88 -3.61
N SER A 65 12.10 3.24 -3.35
CA SER A 65 13.13 3.75 -2.42
C SER A 65 13.86 4.96 -2.99
N TYR A 66 13.74 5.23 -4.29
CA TYR A 66 14.33 6.37 -4.95
C TYR A 66 13.68 7.66 -4.43
N LYS A 67 14.42 8.43 -3.63
CA LYS A 67 14.00 9.70 -3.03
C LYS A 67 14.06 10.89 -4.01
N GLY A 68 14.28 10.64 -5.30
CA GLY A 68 14.55 11.68 -6.30
C GLY A 68 16.03 12.02 -6.40
N THR A 69 16.33 13.15 -7.03
CA THR A 69 17.68 13.69 -7.17
C THR A 69 18.14 14.32 -5.86
N VAL A 70 18.77 13.53 -4.99
CA VAL A 70 19.30 14.02 -3.72
C VAL A 70 20.80 14.30 -3.88
N GLY A 71 21.22 15.52 -3.53
CA GLY A 71 22.63 15.93 -3.53
C GLY A 71 23.20 16.32 -4.90
N ARG A 72 24.53 16.42 -4.98
CA ARG A 72 25.27 16.78 -6.21
C ARG A 72 25.45 15.54 -7.09
N ILE A 73 24.74 15.48 -8.22
CA ILE A 73 24.95 14.43 -9.23
C ILE A 73 26.25 14.69 -9.99
N ALA A 74 27.11 13.68 -10.09
CA ALA A 74 28.28 13.73 -10.96
C ALA A 74 27.84 13.73 -12.45
N PRO A 75 28.50 14.52 -13.33
CA PRO A 75 28.13 14.56 -14.73
C PRO A 75 28.30 13.18 -15.39
N ASN A 76 27.34 12.78 -16.23
CA ASN A 76 27.43 11.56 -17.02
C ASN A 76 28.50 11.71 -18.11
N ARG A 77 29.73 11.28 -17.79
CA ARG A 77 30.88 11.33 -18.70
C ARG A 77 30.80 10.28 -19.82
N LEU A 78 30.16 9.15 -19.54
CA LEU A 78 30.12 8.00 -20.45
C LEU A 78 29.12 8.22 -21.59
N ARG A 79 27.92 8.74 -21.29
CA ARG A 79 26.81 8.92 -22.25
C ARG A 79 26.53 7.66 -23.10
N ARG A 80 26.59 6.47 -22.47
CA ARG A 80 26.46 5.15 -23.12
C ARG A 80 27.52 4.84 -24.20
N ARG A 81 28.63 5.58 -24.25
CA ARG A 81 29.77 5.27 -25.11
C ARG A 81 30.68 4.30 -24.37
N PHE A 82 30.45 3.00 -24.51
CA PHE A 82 31.28 1.98 -23.85
C PHE A 82 32.52 1.62 -24.67
N ASP A 83 32.41 1.66 -26.00
CA ASP A 83 33.51 1.26 -26.88
C ASP A 83 34.67 2.30 -26.88
N THR A 84 35.89 1.78 -26.82
CA THR A 84 37.15 2.54 -26.91
C THR A 84 38.28 1.69 -27.48
N CYS A 85 39.14 2.29 -28.30
CA CYS A 85 40.33 1.63 -28.85
C CYS A 85 41.52 1.64 -27.88
N ILE A 86 41.47 2.45 -26.82
CA ILE A 86 42.55 2.61 -25.84
C ILE A 86 42.22 1.78 -24.59
N PRO A 87 43.08 0.84 -24.18
CA PRO A 87 42.90 0.08 -22.94
C PRO A 87 42.76 1.01 -21.72
N HIS A 88 41.91 0.63 -20.77
CA HIS A 88 41.69 1.36 -19.49
C HIS A 88 41.20 2.82 -19.60
N GLN A 89 40.79 3.28 -20.79
CA GLN A 89 40.28 4.64 -20.98
C GLN A 89 38.96 4.91 -20.23
N LYS A 90 38.13 3.86 -20.10
CA LYS A 90 36.84 3.91 -19.41
C LYS A 90 36.80 2.73 -18.43
N ILE A 91 36.72 3.04 -17.14
CA ILE A 91 36.54 2.05 -16.08
C ILE A 91 35.21 2.38 -15.41
N THR A 92 34.31 1.41 -15.39
CA THR A 92 33.00 1.51 -14.74
C THR A 92 32.89 0.43 -13.70
N THR A 93 32.37 0.79 -12.53
CA THR A 93 32.02 -0.15 -11.47
C THR A 93 30.52 -0.10 -11.26
N ASP A 94 29.89 -1.26 -11.17
CA ASP A 94 28.51 -1.41 -10.72
C ASP A 94 28.48 -1.93 -9.29
N THR A 95 27.43 -1.57 -8.54
CA THR A 95 27.14 -2.15 -7.23
C THR A 95 25.89 -3.00 -7.39
N THR A 96 26.06 -4.31 -7.28
CA THR A 96 24.97 -5.27 -7.37
C THR A 96 24.73 -5.86 -5.98
N GLU A 97 23.50 -5.72 -5.48
CA GLU A 97 23.07 -6.33 -4.21
C GLU A 97 22.74 -7.81 -4.47
N PHE A 98 23.41 -8.72 -3.76
CA PHE A 98 23.19 -10.15 -3.88
C PHE A 98 22.42 -10.68 -2.68
N LYS A 99 21.41 -11.50 -2.94
CA LYS A 99 20.72 -12.26 -1.89
C LYS A 99 21.38 -13.60 -1.73
N TYR A 100 21.67 -13.97 -0.48
CA TYR A 100 22.23 -15.27 -0.15
C TYR A 100 21.56 -15.83 1.11
N TYR A 101 21.64 -17.15 1.24
CA TYR A 101 20.92 -17.91 2.26
C TYR A 101 21.92 -18.58 3.19
N GLU A 102 21.73 -18.39 4.49
CA GLU A 102 22.50 -19.06 5.54
C GLU A 102 21.57 -19.98 6.33
N MET A 103 22.11 -21.10 6.82
CA MET A 103 21.40 -21.99 7.73
C MET A 103 21.78 -21.65 9.16
N ASP A 104 20.79 -21.41 10.02
CA ASP A 104 21.02 -21.30 11.46
C ASP A 104 21.39 -22.65 12.07
N THR A 105 21.94 -22.63 13.29
CA THR A 105 22.19 -23.83 14.11
C THR A 105 20.93 -24.67 14.34
N ASN A 106 19.75 -24.07 14.21
CA ASN A 106 18.44 -24.72 14.33
C ASN A 106 17.86 -25.22 12.99
N GLY A 107 18.60 -25.10 11.87
CA GLY A 107 18.19 -25.55 10.54
C GLY A 107 17.22 -24.62 9.78
N ASN A 108 17.00 -23.40 10.29
CA ASN A 108 16.19 -22.40 9.60
C ASN A 108 17.01 -21.64 8.55
N ILE A 109 16.39 -21.34 7.41
CA ILE A 109 17.02 -20.56 6.34
C ILE A 109 16.87 -19.06 6.64
N LEU A 110 17.98 -18.38 6.91
CA LEU A 110 18.08 -16.94 7.00
C LEU A 110 18.39 -16.34 5.63
N THR A 111 17.64 -15.32 5.23
CA THR A 111 17.93 -14.55 4.01
C THR A 111 18.73 -13.31 4.37
N ARG A 112 19.95 -13.21 3.82
CA ARG A 112 20.80 -12.02 3.95
C ARG A 112 20.99 -11.34 2.60
N LYS A 113 21.49 -10.11 2.67
CA LYS A 113 21.78 -9.29 1.49
C LYS A 113 23.16 -8.65 1.68
N ALA A 114 24.00 -8.75 0.65
CA ALA A 114 25.34 -8.16 0.59
C ALA A 114 25.41 -7.18 -0.58
#